data_AF-A0A537QIR6-F1
#
_entry.id   AF-A0A537QIR6-F1
#
_cell.length_a   1.000
_cell.length_b   1.000
_cell.length_c   1.000
_cell.angle_alpha   90.00
_cell.angle_beta   90.00
_cell.angle_gamma   90.00
#
_symmetry.space_group_name_H-M   'P 1'
#
loop_
_entity.id
_entity.type
_entity.pdbx_description
1 polymer ?
#
loop_
_entity_poly.entity_id
_entity_poly.type
_entity_poly.pdbx_seq_one_letter_code
_entity_poly.pdbx_strand_id
1 'polypeptide(L)'
;MAGLGDLLAERFHSLQTAPPAGLEGHPRAALTEHLVIDLDTADRRVRHGSPPWSYIGNCVILADIDDRGSADRGMIGEELIFVATCDISGLARGKGFPARELPLRLVKGVGWTGSNLMMSPFGPIWDTPFGTAGDFMIVPDPAAEVRVDFADGSAIEHFFLGDIRNTDGSAWECCPRDFLRRAVRQLEEAASLRLMAAFEQEFVYTGISERPGDAYALAAFRRQGTFGEIFIAALRAAGVAPDTFLAEYGPRQLEVTVMPQPALTAADHAVITREMARATAFRLGHRIIFSPKPDPELVGNGVHIHMSLVDMAGGSATHMP
;
A
#
# COMPACT_ATOMS: atom_id res chain seq x y z
N MET A 1 36.96 5.80 0.92
CA MET A 1 35.60 5.63 0.38
C MET A 1 34.66 5.96 1.52
N ALA A 2 34.02 7.12 1.47
CA ALA A 2 33.05 7.51 2.50
C ALA A 2 31.81 6.62 2.38
N GLY A 3 31.28 6.19 3.52
CA GLY A 3 30.09 5.34 3.59
C GLY A 3 28.82 6.14 3.32
N LEU A 4 27.76 5.46 2.90
CA LEU A 4 26.45 6.06 2.61
C LEU A 4 25.88 6.90 3.78
N GLY A 5 26.36 6.67 5.02
CA GLY A 5 26.00 7.43 6.21
C GLY A 5 26.56 8.86 6.26
N ASP A 6 27.73 9.12 5.68
CA ASP A 6 28.36 10.45 5.73
C ASP A 6 27.66 11.46 4.79
N LEU A 7 27.04 10.97 3.70
CA LEU A 7 26.29 11.78 2.73
C LEU A 7 24.91 12.24 3.25
N LEU A 8 24.37 11.59 4.30
CA LEU A 8 23.08 11.96 4.88
C LEU A 8 23.20 13.01 5.99
N ALA A 9 24.37 13.13 6.63
CA ALA A 9 24.61 14.08 7.71
C ALA A 9 24.78 15.53 7.22
N GLU A 10 25.30 15.76 6.01
CA GLU A 10 25.54 17.12 5.49
C GLU A 10 24.28 17.85 4.99
N ARG A 11 23.12 17.17 4.87
CA ARG A 11 21.89 17.78 4.33
C ARG A 11 20.96 18.40 5.39
N PHE A 12 21.26 18.27 6.67
CA PHE A 12 20.44 18.83 7.75
C PHE A 12 21.15 20.00 8.46
N HIS A 13 21.38 21.11 7.76
CA HIS A 13 21.68 22.39 8.42
C HIS A 13 20.81 23.54 7.89
N SER A 14 20.06 24.11 8.84
CA SER A 14 19.32 25.38 8.87
C SER A 14 18.32 25.68 7.75
N LEU A 15 17.08 25.25 7.93
CA LEU A 15 15.90 26.02 7.52
C LEU A 15 15.36 26.73 8.76
N GLN A 16 15.49 28.06 8.82
CA GLN A 16 14.79 28.89 9.80
C GLN A 16 13.29 28.79 9.52
N THR A 17 12.54 28.15 10.40
CA THR A 17 11.07 28.10 10.35
C THR A 17 10.48 29.37 10.95
N ALA A 18 9.49 29.95 10.27
CA ALA A 18 8.65 31.03 10.82
C ALA A 18 7.82 30.50 12.00
N PRO A 19 7.46 31.34 12.99
CA PRO A 19 6.73 30.86 14.16
C PRO A 19 5.31 30.41 13.78
N PRO A 20 4.80 29.32 14.37
CA PRO A 20 3.43 28.88 14.15
C PRO A 20 2.45 29.93 14.69
N ALA A 21 1.39 30.20 13.93
CA ALA A 21 0.26 30.99 14.41
C ALA A 21 -0.42 30.20 15.54
N GLY A 22 -0.27 30.66 16.78
CA GLY A 22 -0.77 29.99 17.97
C GLY A 22 -2.29 29.94 18.01
N LEU A 23 -2.84 28.72 18.00
CA LEU A 23 -4.16 28.40 18.53
C LEU A 23 -4.01 27.95 19.99
N GLU A 24 -3.45 28.80 20.84
CA GLU A 24 -3.45 28.56 22.29
C GLU A 24 -4.76 29.12 22.89
N GLY A 25 -5.59 28.23 23.45
CA GLY A 25 -6.69 28.62 24.34
C GLY A 25 -8.12 28.22 23.92
N HIS A 26 -8.33 27.42 22.88
CA HIS A 26 -9.68 26.98 22.49
C HIS A 26 -10.05 25.63 23.16
N PRO A 27 -11.25 25.48 23.77
CA PRO A 27 -11.70 24.25 24.46
C PRO A 27 -11.94 23.03 23.53
N ARG A 28 -11.42 23.06 22.30
CA ARG A 28 -11.41 21.96 21.31
C ARG A 28 -10.01 21.49 20.91
N ALA A 29 -8.96 21.94 21.62
CA ALA A 29 -7.57 21.52 21.36
C ALA A 29 -7.30 20.02 21.63
N ALA A 30 -8.26 19.27 22.17
CA ALA A 30 -8.14 17.85 22.48
C ALA A 30 -8.44 16.89 21.30
N LEU A 31 -8.37 17.36 20.04
CA LEU A 31 -8.71 16.55 18.86
C LEU A 31 -7.59 16.41 17.82
N THR A 32 -6.35 16.74 18.17
CA THR A 32 -5.19 16.52 17.30
C THR A 32 -4.06 15.91 18.11
N GLU A 33 -4.13 14.59 18.31
CA GLU A 33 -3.12 13.82 19.03
C GLU A 33 -2.48 12.74 18.15
N HIS A 34 -1.98 13.09 16.97
CA HIS A 34 -1.11 12.19 16.21
C HIS A 34 0.02 12.98 15.56
N LEU A 35 1.26 12.51 15.76
CA LEU A 35 2.40 12.95 14.98
C LEU A 35 2.20 12.44 13.54
N VAL A 36 1.82 13.34 12.65
CA VAL A 36 1.79 13.09 11.21
C VAL A 36 3.22 13.23 10.69
N ILE A 37 3.79 12.15 10.16
CA ILE A 37 5.00 12.29 9.34
C ILE A 37 4.53 12.38 7.89
N ASP A 38 4.51 13.60 7.36
CA ASP A 38 4.34 13.85 5.93
C ASP A 38 5.62 13.45 5.18
N LEU A 39 5.55 12.34 4.45
CA LEU A 39 6.51 12.01 3.41
C LEU A 39 6.04 12.65 2.09
N ASP A 40 6.11 13.98 2.00
CA ASP A 40 5.89 14.69 0.75
C ASP A 40 7.10 14.45 -0.18
N THR A 41 6.90 13.65 -1.24
CA THR A 41 7.93 13.40 -2.26
C THR A 41 7.76 14.36 -3.43
N ALA A 42 7.98 15.65 -3.18
CA ALA A 42 8.04 16.67 -4.24
C ALA A 42 8.99 17.85 -3.91
N ASP A 43 10.32 17.63 -3.91
CA ASP A 43 11.27 18.76 -3.96
C ASP A 43 11.31 19.33 -5.40
N ARG A 44 10.81 20.56 -5.55
CA ARG A 44 10.92 21.41 -6.74
C ARG A 44 12.38 21.84 -6.96
N ARG A 45 13.09 21.21 -7.90
CA ARG A 45 14.22 21.85 -8.60
C ARG A 45 14.20 21.58 -10.09
N VAL A 46 13.56 22.48 -10.82
CA VAL A 46 13.76 22.64 -12.26
C VAL A 46 15.09 23.33 -12.50
N ARG A 47 16.04 22.68 -13.18
CA ARG A 47 17.00 23.33 -14.10
C ARG A 47 17.37 22.40 -15.26
N HIS A 48 16.84 22.76 -16.43
CA HIS A 48 17.34 22.65 -17.81
C HIS A 48 17.96 21.35 -18.34
N GLY A 49 17.27 20.77 -19.34
CA GLY A 49 17.86 19.99 -20.43
C GLY A 49 16.87 19.02 -21.10
N SER A 50 16.16 19.44 -22.14
CA SER A 50 15.40 18.56 -23.06
C SER A 50 15.41 19.20 -24.46
N PRO A 51 15.05 18.54 -25.61
CA PRO A 51 14.79 17.12 -25.96
C PRO A 51 15.59 16.74 -27.29
N PRO A 52 15.31 15.74 -28.18
CA PRO A 52 14.04 15.01 -28.41
C PRO A 52 14.03 13.56 -28.99
N TRP A 53 12.85 12.94 -28.80
CA TRP A 53 12.22 11.80 -29.53
C TRP A 53 12.45 10.34 -29.11
N SER A 54 11.28 9.68 -29.02
CA SER A 54 10.93 8.27 -29.23
C SER A 54 11.55 7.22 -28.32
N TYR A 55 10.81 6.85 -27.27
CA TYR A 55 10.24 5.49 -27.11
C TYR A 55 9.09 5.56 -26.10
N ILE A 56 7.96 6.14 -26.52
CA ILE A 56 6.66 5.79 -25.94
C ILE A 56 6.27 4.49 -26.62
N GLY A 57 6.69 3.38 -26.04
CA GLY A 57 6.44 2.04 -26.55
C GLY A 57 6.50 1.07 -25.38
N ASN A 58 5.32 0.86 -24.77
CA ASN A 58 4.99 -0.12 -23.73
C ASN A 58 4.52 0.49 -22.39
N CYS A 59 3.64 1.49 -22.43
CA CYS A 59 2.45 1.32 -21.60
C CYS A 59 1.64 0.22 -22.29
N VAL A 60 1.60 -0.98 -21.72
CA VAL A 60 0.59 -1.94 -22.12
C VAL A 60 -0.75 -1.36 -21.67
N ILE A 61 -1.35 -0.56 -22.54
CA ILE A 61 -2.76 -0.24 -22.50
C ILE A 61 -3.44 -1.55 -22.91
N LEU A 62 -3.81 -2.38 -21.93
CA LEU A 62 -4.84 -3.38 -22.15
C LEU A 62 -6.16 -2.62 -22.28
N ALA A 63 -6.43 -2.15 -23.49
CA ALA A 63 -7.75 -1.74 -23.93
C ALA A 63 -8.55 -3.02 -24.22
N ASP A 64 -9.52 -3.29 -23.35
CA ASP A 64 -10.88 -3.75 -23.64
C ASP A 64 -11.42 -4.44 -22.37
N ILE A 65 -12.08 -3.65 -21.53
CA ILE A 65 -13.06 -4.19 -20.57
C ILE A 65 -14.40 -4.02 -21.25
N ASP A 66 -14.65 -4.85 -22.26
CA ASP A 66 -15.97 -5.00 -22.86
C ASP A 66 -16.66 -6.24 -22.28
N ASP A 67 -17.89 -6.00 -21.82
CA ASP A 67 -18.99 -6.91 -21.52
C ASP A 67 -18.64 -8.28 -20.86
N ARG A 68 -18.59 -8.31 -19.52
CA ARG A 68 -18.75 -9.57 -18.76
C ARG A 68 -20.22 -9.84 -18.40
N GLY A 69 -21.13 -9.60 -19.34
CA GLY A 69 -22.44 -10.21 -19.40
C GLY A 69 -22.36 -11.66 -19.91
N SER A 70 -21.74 -12.57 -19.15
CA SER A 70 -21.87 -14.02 -19.39
C SER A 70 -21.37 -14.79 -18.18
N ALA A 71 -22.28 -15.08 -17.25
CA ALA A 71 -22.06 -16.13 -16.26
C ALA A 71 -21.69 -17.42 -17.02
N ASP A 72 -20.50 -17.90 -16.76
CA ASP A 72 -19.92 -19.12 -17.31
C ASP A 72 -20.64 -20.36 -16.73
N ARG A 73 -21.91 -20.52 -17.12
CA ARG A 73 -22.82 -21.52 -16.59
C ARG A 73 -22.53 -22.87 -17.25
N GLY A 74 -21.45 -23.53 -16.81
CA GLY A 74 -21.18 -24.92 -17.15
C GLY A 74 -19.72 -25.36 -17.18
N MET A 75 -18.76 -24.45 -17.03
CA MET A 75 -17.35 -24.83 -16.94
C MET A 75 -16.97 -25.22 -15.51
N ILE A 76 -16.09 -26.21 -15.37
CA ILE A 76 -15.53 -26.60 -14.08
C ILE A 76 -14.64 -25.47 -13.55
N GLY A 77 -14.73 -25.17 -12.26
CA GLY A 77 -13.92 -24.17 -11.58
C GLY A 77 -13.22 -24.75 -10.37
N GLU A 78 -11.95 -24.40 -10.17
CA GLU A 78 -11.21 -24.67 -8.93
C GLU A 78 -10.74 -23.34 -8.34
N GLU A 79 -10.95 -23.16 -7.04
CA GLU A 79 -10.49 -21.96 -6.33
C GLU A 79 -8.96 -21.89 -6.33
N LEU A 80 -8.44 -20.70 -6.66
CA LEU A 80 -7.01 -20.40 -6.60
C LEU A 80 -6.74 -19.43 -5.45
N ILE A 81 -5.60 -19.63 -4.80
CA ILE A 81 -5.06 -18.74 -3.78
C ILE A 81 -3.79 -18.12 -4.33
N PHE A 82 -3.66 -16.81 -4.25
CA PHE A 82 -2.40 -16.13 -4.54
C PHE A 82 -1.61 -15.91 -3.25
N VAL A 83 -0.30 -16.13 -3.25
CA VAL A 83 0.54 -15.62 -2.16
C VAL A 83 1.48 -14.57 -2.72
N ALA A 84 1.44 -13.39 -2.12
CA ALA A 84 2.17 -12.21 -2.54
C ALA A 84 3.21 -11.80 -1.50
N THR A 85 4.30 -11.23 -1.98
CA THR A 85 5.15 -10.33 -1.20
C THR A 85 5.00 -8.93 -1.77
N CYS A 86 4.99 -7.90 -0.92
CA CYS A 86 5.14 -6.52 -1.40
C CYS A 86 6.63 -6.26 -1.58
N ASP A 87 7.08 -6.20 -2.83
CA ASP A 87 8.49 -6.00 -3.14
C ASP A 87 8.93 -4.55 -2.94
N ILE A 88 10.22 -4.28 -3.18
CA ILE A 88 10.82 -2.94 -3.02
C ILE A 88 10.34 -1.92 -4.05
N SER A 89 9.67 -2.35 -5.12
CA SER A 89 8.98 -1.45 -6.06
C SER A 89 7.57 -1.09 -5.60
N GLY A 90 7.14 -1.60 -4.43
CA GLY A 90 5.84 -1.31 -3.83
C GLY A 90 4.69 -2.10 -4.46
N LEU A 91 4.99 -3.16 -5.21
CA LEU A 91 4.01 -4.00 -5.91
C LEU A 91 3.84 -5.35 -5.20
N ALA A 92 2.59 -5.80 -5.09
CA ALA A 92 2.27 -7.14 -4.63
C ALA A 92 2.57 -8.15 -5.76
N ARG A 93 3.57 -8.99 -5.58
CA ARG A 93 4.01 -9.98 -6.58
C ARG A 93 4.18 -11.34 -5.95
N GLY A 94 3.95 -12.39 -6.73
CA GLY A 94 3.90 -13.73 -6.17
C GLY A 94 3.39 -14.78 -7.14
N LYS A 95 2.75 -15.82 -6.60
CA LYS A 95 2.29 -16.97 -7.39
C LYS A 95 0.98 -17.55 -6.87
N GLY A 96 0.10 -17.90 -7.80
CA GLY A 96 -1.14 -18.62 -7.55
C GLY A 96 -0.95 -20.12 -7.37
N PHE A 97 -1.77 -20.76 -6.53
CA PHE A 97 -1.83 -22.20 -6.35
C PHE A 97 -3.27 -22.67 -6.05
N PRO A 98 -3.63 -23.94 -6.31
CA PRO A 98 -4.97 -24.46 -6.00
C PRO A 98 -5.27 -24.44 -4.50
N ALA A 99 -6.45 -23.98 -4.09
CA ALA A 99 -6.81 -23.84 -2.67
C ALA A 99 -6.67 -25.14 -1.86
N ARG A 100 -6.89 -26.30 -2.49
CA ARG A 100 -6.68 -27.63 -1.87
C ARG A 100 -5.24 -27.86 -1.38
N GLU A 101 -4.26 -27.15 -1.94
CA GLU A 101 -2.85 -27.25 -1.56
C GLU A 101 -2.48 -26.36 -0.36
N LEU A 102 -3.41 -25.55 0.16
CA LEU A 102 -3.14 -24.59 1.24
C LEU A 102 -2.41 -25.21 2.45
N PRO A 103 -2.80 -26.39 2.98
CA PRO A 103 -2.07 -27.00 4.10
C PRO A 103 -0.58 -27.24 3.81
N LEU A 104 -0.26 -27.61 2.57
CA LEU A 104 1.13 -27.79 2.13
C LEU A 104 1.83 -26.45 1.93
N ARG A 105 1.14 -25.44 1.39
CA ARG A 105 1.72 -24.12 1.10
C ARG A 105 1.99 -23.29 2.35
N LEU A 106 1.22 -23.46 3.42
CA LEU A 106 1.51 -22.85 4.72
C LEU A 106 2.84 -23.32 5.31
N VAL A 107 3.31 -24.52 4.95
CA VAL A 107 4.60 -25.07 5.42
C VAL A 107 5.72 -24.83 4.43
N LYS A 108 5.51 -25.18 3.15
CA LYS A 108 6.57 -25.15 2.13
C LYS A 108 6.65 -23.83 1.36
N GLY A 109 5.59 -23.03 1.36
CA GLY A 109 5.48 -21.86 0.50
C GLY A 109 5.35 -22.18 -1.00
N VAL A 110 5.54 -21.15 -1.81
CA VAL A 110 5.63 -21.22 -3.27
C VAL A 110 7.00 -20.74 -3.74
N GLY A 111 7.54 -21.39 -4.78
CA GLY A 111 8.86 -21.03 -5.31
C GLY A 111 8.91 -19.60 -5.83
N TRP A 112 10.04 -18.94 -5.57
CA TRP A 112 10.34 -17.55 -5.87
C TRP A 112 11.79 -17.40 -6.27
N THR A 113 12.12 -16.38 -7.05
CA THR A 113 13.49 -16.14 -7.54
C THR A 113 13.98 -14.80 -7.01
N GLY A 114 15.22 -14.75 -6.49
CA GLY A 114 15.78 -13.54 -5.89
C GLY A 114 15.86 -12.35 -6.86
N SER A 115 16.07 -12.63 -8.15
CA SER A 115 16.07 -11.61 -9.20
C SER A 115 14.73 -10.85 -9.32
N ASN A 116 13.62 -11.44 -8.89
CA ASN A 116 12.31 -10.78 -8.91
C ASN A 116 12.27 -9.54 -8.01
N LEU A 117 13.08 -9.49 -6.95
CA LEU A 117 13.21 -8.30 -6.10
C LEU A 117 13.71 -7.09 -6.90
N MET A 118 14.50 -7.32 -7.95
CA MET A 118 15.08 -6.28 -8.80
C MET A 118 14.19 -5.91 -9.99
N MET A 119 12.95 -6.41 -10.02
CA MET A 119 12.00 -6.04 -11.05
C MET A 119 11.44 -4.64 -10.79
N SER A 120 11.68 -3.73 -11.73
CA SER A 120 11.22 -2.34 -11.63
C SER A 120 9.69 -2.25 -11.68
N PRO A 121 9.11 -1.11 -11.25
CA PRO A 121 7.67 -0.88 -11.41
C PRO A 121 7.24 -0.80 -12.89
N PHE A 122 8.19 -0.71 -13.83
CA PHE A 122 7.95 -0.63 -15.28
C PHE A 122 8.13 -1.97 -16.01
N GLY A 123 8.44 -3.06 -15.30
CA GLY A 123 8.51 -4.40 -15.87
C GLY A 123 9.90 -5.06 -15.98
N PRO A 124 10.98 -4.39 -16.43
CA PRO A 124 12.27 -5.07 -16.56
C PRO A 124 12.90 -5.39 -15.20
N ILE A 125 13.64 -6.50 -15.16
CA ILE A 125 14.58 -6.85 -14.09
C ILE A 125 15.90 -6.15 -14.39
N TRP A 126 16.39 -5.37 -13.43
CA TRP A 126 17.69 -4.69 -13.54
C TRP A 126 18.83 -5.58 -13.02
N ASP A 127 20.07 -5.12 -13.22
CA ASP A 127 21.28 -5.81 -12.75
C ASP A 127 21.14 -6.21 -11.27
N THR A 128 21.39 -7.48 -11.00
CA THR A 128 21.08 -8.10 -9.71
C THR A 128 22.27 -8.88 -9.16
N PRO A 129 22.57 -8.77 -7.85
CA PRO A 129 23.60 -9.59 -7.22
C PRO A 129 23.17 -11.05 -7.02
N PHE A 130 21.88 -11.38 -7.20
CA PHE A 130 21.31 -12.69 -6.87
C PHE A 130 21.51 -13.74 -7.98
N GLY A 131 21.98 -13.33 -9.17
CA GLY A 131 22.13 -14.23 -10.32
C GLY A 131 20.82 -14.94 -10.71
N THR A 132 20.93 -16.10 -11.35
CA THR A 132 19.81 -16.99 -11.71
C THR A 132 19.79 -18.28 -10.87
N ALA A 133 20.70 -18.40 -9.91
CA ALA A 133 20.86 -19.60 -9.08
C ALA A 133 20.33 -19.32 -7.66
N GLY A 134 19.54 -20.25 -7.12
CA GLY A 134 18.94 -20.15 -5.80
C GLY A 134 17.45 -19.85 -5.89
N ASP A 135 16.65 -20.81 -5.43
CA ASP A 135 15.22 -20.64 -5.24
C ASP A 135 14.96 -20.14 -3.81
N PHE A 136 14.00 -19.26 -3.67
CA PHE A 136 13.42 -18.83 -2.40
C PHE A 136 11.99 -19.33 -2.32
N MET A 137 11.39 -19.24 -1.14
CA MET A 137 9.98 -19.55 -0.93
C MET A 137 9.25 -18.32 -0.43
N ILE A 138 8.14 -17.94 -1.06
CA ILE A 138 7.16 -17.07 -0.38
C ILE A 138 6.27 -17.98 0.45
N VAL A 139 6.36 -17.85 1.77
CA VAL A 139 5.55 -18.61 2.73
C VAL A 139 4.37 -17.73 3.15
N PRO A 140 3.11 -18.13 2.88
CA PRO A 140 1.94 -17.37 3.28
C PRO A 140 1.87 -17.21 4.80
N ASP A 141 1.54 -16.01 5.27
CA ASP A 141 1.28 -15.75 6.70
C ASP A 141 -0.23 -15.80 6.96
N PRO A 142 -0.75 -16.76 7.76
CA PRO A 142 -2.17 -16.83 8.09
C PRO A 142 -2.75 -15.57 8.71
N ALA A 143 -1.92 -14.75 9.37
CA ALA A 143 -2.38 -13.48 9.95
C ALA A 143 -2.63 -12.38 8.89
N ALA A 144 -2.20 -12.60 7.64
CA ALA A 144 -2.38 -11.69 6.52
C ALA A 144 -3.13 -12.37 5.34
N GLU A 145 -4.11 -13.22 5.67
CA GLU A 145 -5.06 -13.80 4.72
C GLU A 145 -6.12 -12.76 4.33
N VAL A 146 -6.42 -12.68 3.04
CA VAL A 146 -7.55 -11.96 2.47
C VAL A 146 -8.40 -12.97 1.71
N ARG A 147 -9.68 -13.08 2.09
CA ARG A 147 -10.67 -13.90 1.40
C ARG A 147 -11.98 -13.13 1.29
N VAL A 148 -12.20 -12.47 0.15
CA VAL A 148 -13.36 -11.61 -0.08
C VAL A 148 -14.21 -12.11 -1.25
N ASP A 149 -15.46 -12.45 -0.96
CA ASP A 149 -16.48 -12.67 -1.98
C ASP A 149 -17.25 -11.37 -2.21
N PHE A 150 -17.15 -10.83 -3.42
CA PHE A 150 -17.87 -9.60 -3.83
C PHE A 150 -19.35 -9.86 -4.16
N ALA A 151 -19.82 -11.11 -4.10
CA ALA A 151 -21.19 -11.53 -4.38
C ALA A 151 -21.70 -11.11 -5.78
N ASP A 152 -20.78 -10.90 -6.73
CA ASP A 152 -21.03 -10.52 -8.12
C ASP A 152 -20.94 -11.73 -9.08
N GLY A 153 -20.71 -12.94 -8.54
CA GLY A 153 -20.51 -14.16 -9.30
C GLY A 153 -19.09 -14.33 -9.88
N SER A 154 -18.17 -13.41 -9.58
CA SER A 154 -16.75 -13.56 -9.90
C SER A 154 -16.05 -14.55 -8.95
N ALA A 155 -14.81 -14.92 -9.26
CA ALA A 155 -13.99 -15.70 -8.35
C ALA A 155 -13.73 -14.91 -7.05
N ILE A 156 -13.65 -15.64 -5.93
CA ILE A 156 -13.28 -15.08 -4.63
C ILE A 156 -11.90 -14.45 -4.74
N GLU A 157 -11.78 -13.23 -4.21
CA GLU A 157 -10.50 -12.56 -4.03
C GLU A 157 -9.79 -13.24 -2.86
N HIS A 158 -8.95 -14.24 -3.14
CA HIS A 158 -8.27 -15.04 -2.13
C HIS A 158 -6.76 -14.96 -2.28
N PHE A 159 -6.10 -14.24 -1.35
CA PHE A 159 -4.65 -14.18 -1.31
C PHE A 159 -4.10 -14.05 0.10
N PHE A 160 -2.79 -14.26 0.23
CA PHE A 160 -2.04 -14.03 1.45
C PHE A 160 -0.89 -13.07 1.17
N LEU A 161 -0.54 -12.24 2.15
CA LEU A 161 0.82 -11.70 2.20
C LEU A 161 1.74 -12.72 2.87
N GLY A 162 2.96 -12.83 2.35
CA GLY A 162 3.91 -13.84 2.77
C GLY A 162 5.33 -13.31 2.96
N ASP A 163 6.07 -14.03 3.78
CA ASP A 163 7.49 -13.77 4.02
C ASP A 163 8.33 -14.54 2.99
N ILE A 164 9.42 -13.92 2.54
CA ILE A 164 10.41 -14.58 1.68
C ILE A 164 11.39 -15.33 2.56
N ARG A 165 11.53 -16.62 2.33
CA ARG A 165 12.38 -17.55 3.09
C ARG A 165 13.39 -18.23 2.18
N ASN A 166 14.55 -18.57 2.72
CA ASN A 166 15.49 -19.48 2.09
C ASN A 166 14.89 -20.90 2.02
N THR A 167 15.47 -21.79 1.20
CA THR A 167 14.98 -23.17 1.05
C THR A 167 15.09 -24.01 2.33
N ASP A 168 15.94 -23.63 3.26
CA ASP A 168 16.05 -24.24 4.59
C ASP A 168 15.01 -23.69 5.60
N GLY A 169 14.17 -22.74 5.18
CA GLY A 169 13.14 -22.10 5.99
C GLY A 169 13.60 -20.85 6.76
N SER A 170 14.90 -20.54 6.75
CA SER A 170 15.42 -19.32 7.41
C SER A 170 14.93 -18.04 6.70
N ALA A 171 14.88 -16.93 7.44
CA ALA A 171 14.48 -15.63 6.88
C ALA A 171 15.47 -15.18 5.78
N TRP A 172 14.95 -14.77 4.62
CA TRP A 172 15.81 -14.13 3.63
C TRP A 172 16.11 -12.69 4.03
N GLU A 173 17.38 -12.29 3.97
CA GLU A 173 17.85 -10.98 4.44
C GLU A 173 17.20 -9.79 3.71
N CYS A 174 16.78 -9.99 2.45
CA CYS A 174 16.13 -8.97 1.63
C CYS A 174 14.60 -9.03 1.66
N CYS A 175 13.98 -9.81 2.55
CA CYS A 175 12.53 -9.78 2.71
C CYS A 175 12.08 -8.45 3.35
N PRO A 176 11.28 -7.60 2.67
CA PRO A 176 10.85 -6.31 3.22
C PRO A 176 9.98 -6.46 4.47
N ARG A 177 9.13 -7.50 4.50
CA ARG A 177 8.24 -7.80 5.63
C ARG A 177 9.01 -8.24 6.87
N ASP A 178 10.02 -9.09 6.71
CA ASP A 178 10.92 -9.49 7.80
C ASP A 178 11.82 -8.33 8.26
N PHE A 179 12.27 -7.47 7.34
CA PHE A 179 13.00 -6.25 7.69
C PHE A 179 12.21 -5.37 8.68
N LEU A 180 10.94 -5.07 8.39
CA LEU A 180 10.07 -4.33 9.31
C LEU A 180 9.88 -5.08 10.64
N ARG A 181 9.61 -6.40 10.58
CA ARG A 181 9.44 -7.24 11.77
C ARG A 181 10.67 -7.17 12.70
N ARG A 182 11.89 -7.21 12.15
CA ARG A 182 13.14 -7.07 12.91
C ARG A 182 13.30 -5.67 13.51
N ALA A 183 12.99 -4.62 12.75
CA ALA A 183 13.08 -3.23 13.24
C ALA A 183 12.13 -2.96 14.42
N VAL A 184 10.88 -3.41 14.32
CA VAL A 184 9.88 -3.26 15.40
C VAL A 184 10.27 -4.06 16.63
N ARG A 185 10.81 -5.28 16.45
CA ARG A 185 11.32 -6.09 17.57
C ARG A 185 12.49 -5.40 18.27
N GLN A 186 13.42 -4.80 17.52
CA GLN A 186 14.54 -4.05 18.11
C GLN A 186 14.06 -2.85 18.94
N LEU A 187 13.02 -2.15 18.49
CA LEU A 187 12.40 -1.08 19.27
C LEU A 187 11.81 -1.61 20.60
N GLU A 188 11.08 -2.71 20.54
CA GLU A 188 10.47 -3.33 21.72
C GLU A 188 11.55 -3.81 22.72
N GLU A 189 12.61 -4.46 22.23
CA GLU A 189 13.74 -4.92 23.06
C GLU A 189 14.52 -3.76 23.70
N ALA A 190 14.73 -2.67 22.97
CA ALA A 190 15.55 -1.55 23.44
C ALA A 190 14.80 -0.59 24.38
N ALA A 191 13.49 -0.42 24.17
CA ALA A 191 12.71 0.63 24.83
C ALA A 191 11.49 0.12 25.61
N SER A 192 11.11 -1.17 25.50
CA SER A 192 9.84 -1.68 26.01
C SER A 192 8.63 -0.89 25.49
N LEU A 193 8.67 -0.52 24.21
CA LEU A 193 7.63 0.22 23.51
C LEU A 193 7.19 -0.54 22.27
N ARG A 194 5.89 -0.47 21.95
CA ARG A 194 5.33 -1.00 20.71
C ARG A 194 4.96 0.14 19.78
N LEU A 195 5.34 0.00 18.50
CA LEU A 195 4.95 0.92 17.45
C LEU A 195 3.55 0.56 16.93
N MET A 196 2.64 1.51 17.04
CA MET A 196 1.35 1.51 16.38
C MET A 196 1.42 2.43 15.16
N ALA A 197 0.78 2.03 14.06
CA ALA A 197 0.72 2.85 12.86
C ALA A 197 -0.64 2.77 12.16
N ALA A 198 -1.00 3.83 11.45
CA ALA A 198 -2.10 3.88 10.48
C ALA A 198 -1.61 4.56 9.20
N PHE A 199 -2.12 4.10 8.06
CA PHE A 199 -1.81 4.67 6.75
C PHE A 199 -3.08 5.31 6.19
N GLU A 200 -3.00 6.60 5.88
CA GLU A 200 -3.98 7.31 5.07
C GLU A 200 -3.51 7.22 3.62
N GLN A 201 -4.38 6.78 2.71
CA GLN A 201 -4.00 6.53 1.33
C GLN A 201 -4.93 7.28 0.38
N GLU A 202 -4.37 8.30 -0.27
CA GLU A 202 -5.05 9.05 -1.32
C GLU A 202 -4.88 8.33 -2.66
N PHE A 203 -5.90 8.44 -3.51
CA PHE A 203 -5.86 7.90 -4.85
C PHE A 203 -6.85 8.58 -5.79
N VAL A 204 -6.55 8.51 -7.10
CA VAL A 204 -7.50 8.90 -8.14
C VAL A 204 -8.34 7.70 -8.55
N TYR A 205 -9.66 7.88 -8.54
CA TYR A 205 -10.61 6.90 -9.08
C TYR A 205 -11.19 7.35 -10.42
N THR A 206 -11.01 6.55 -11.46
CA THR A 206 -11.42 6.96 -12.82
C THR A 206 -12.92 6.92 -13.08
N GLY A 207 -13.73 6.40 -12.15
CA GLY A 207 -15.19 6.35 -12.26
C GLY A 207 -15.89 7.67 -11.93
N ILE A 208 -15.14 8.66 -11.42
CA ILE A 208 -15.69 10.00 -11.12
C ILE A 208 -15.48 10.92 -12.33
N SER A 209 -16.54 11.61 -12.75
CA SER A 209 -16.43 12.75 -13.67
C SER A 209 -15.88 13.97 -12.92
N GLU A 210 -14.83 14.60 -13.44
CA GLU A 210 -14.27 15.82 -12.86
C GLU A 210 -15.27 16.99 -12.93
N ARG A 211 -15.33 17.78 -11.84
CA ARG A 211 -16.10 19.01 -11.77
C ARG A 211 -15.39 20.05 -10.90
N PRO A 212 -15.18 21.29 -11.39
CA PRO A 212 -14.60 22.36 -10.59
C PRO A 212 -15.42 22.65 -9.32
N GLY A 213 -14.73 22.85 -8.19
CA GLY A 213 -15.33 23.20 -6.90
C GLY A 213 -15.88 22.02 -6.09
N ASP A 214 -15.72 20.78 -6.55
CA ASP A 214 -16.17 19.59 -5.84
C ASP A 214 -15.15 19.06 -4.79
N ALA A 215 -14.04 19.78 -4.55
CA ALA A 215 -13.07 19.46 -3.49
C ALA A 215 -13.77 19.38 -2.13
N TYR A 216 -13.61 18.25 -1.42
CA TYR A 216 -14.29 17.94 -0.15
C TYR A 216 -15.82 18.05 -0.19
N ALA A 217 -16.43 18.14 -1.37
CA ALA A 217 -17.86 18.40 -1.49
C ALA A 217 -18.69 17.11 -1.41
N LEU A 218 -19.88 17.21 -0.82
CA LEU A 218 -20.88 16.13 -0.86
C LEU A 218 -21.23 15.70 -2.30
N ALA A 219 -21.06 16.61 -3.28
CA ALA A 219 -21.26 16.29 -4.68
C ALA A 219 -20.21 15.28 -5.20
N ALA A 220 -18.93 15.43 -4.86
CA ALA A 220 -17.89 14.45 -5.19
C ALA A 220 -18.18 13.10 -4.52
N PHE A 221 -18.54 13.12 -3.23
CA PHE A 221 -18.92 11.92 -2.49
C PHE A 221 -20.11 11.18 -3.13
N ARG A 222 -21.06 11.87 -3.78
CA ARG A 222 -22.17 11.23 -4.50
C ARG A 222 -21.78 10.71 -5.89
N ARG A 223 -20.79 11.35 -6.53
CA ARG A 223 -20.36 11.03 -7.91
C ARG A 223 -19.48 9.79 -8.02
N GLN A 224 -18.91 9.33 -6.91
CA GLN A 224 -18.19 8.05 -6.84
C GLN A 224 -19.08 6.84 -7.18
N GLY A 225 -20.40 7.00 -7.16
CA GLY A 225 -21.35 5.92 -7.45
C GLY A 225 -21.49 5.00 -6.24
N THR A 226 -21.16 3.73 -6.43
CA THR A 226 -21.20 2.69 -5.37
C THR A 226 -19.80 2.20 -4.97
N PHE A 227 -18.74 2.83 -5.48
CA PHE A 227 -17.36 2.45 -5.23
C PHE A 227 -17.03 2.48 -3.73
N GLY A 228 -17.35 3.57 -3.03
CA GLY A 228 -17.04 3.76 -1.62
C GLY A 228 -17.71 2.70 -0.75
N GLU A 229 -19.00 2.45 -0.96
CA GLU A 229 -19.75 1.45 -0.20
C GLU A 229 -19.19 0.04 -0.40
N ILE A 230 -18.89 -0.34 -1.65
CA ILE A 230 -18.32 -1.65 -1.96
C ILE A 230 -16.89 -1.76 -1.41
N PHE A 231 -16.08 -0.71 -1.56
CA PHE A 231 -14.70 -0.71 -1.11
C PHE A 231 -14.59 -0.80 0.41
N ILE A 232 -15.39 -0.03 1.16
CA ILE A 232 -15.46 -0.11 2.63
C ILE A 232 -15.92 -1.49 3.09
N ALA A 233 -16.91 -2.09 2.41
CA ALA A 233 -17.35 -3.46 2.70
C ALA A 233 -16.24 -4.49 2.42
N ALA A 234 -15.52 -4.34 1.30
CA ALA A 234 -14.40 -5.20 0.93
C ALA A 234 -13.23 -5.12 1.92
N LEU A 235 -12.89 -3.92 2.40
CA LEU A 235 -11.88 -3.74 3.46
C LEU A 235 -12.25 -4.50 4.73
N ARG A 236 -13.51 -4.37 5.18
CA ARG A 236 -14.00 -5.09 6.36
C ARG A 236 -13.96 -6.61 6.17
N ALA A 237 -14.34 -7.10 4.99
CA ALA A 237 -14.25 -8.52 4.64
C ALA A 237 -12.81 -9.02 4.57
N ALA A 238 -11.86 -8.15 4.20
CA ALA A 238 -10.43 -8.42 4.19
C ALA A 238 -9.76 -8.30 5.57
N GLY A 239 -10.53 -8.10 6.65
CA GLY A 239 -9.99 -7.96 8.01
C GLY A 239 -9.41 -6.57 8.34
N VAL A 240 -9.54 -5.60 7.42
CA VAL A 240 -9.12 -4.21 7.64
C VAL A 240 -10.28 -3.43 8.25
N ALA A 241 -10.02 -2.64 9.29
CA ALA A 241 -11.02 -1.78 9.93
C ALA A 241 -10.95 -0.36 9.34
N PRO A 242 -11.78 0.00 8.35
CA PRO A 242 -11.83 1.37 7.85
C PRO A 242 -12.51 2.32 8.85
N ASP A 243 -12.07 3.57 8.82
CA ASP A 243 -12.63 4.66 9.63
C ASP A 243 -13.39 5.66 8.75
N THR A 244 -12.67 6.45 7.92
CA THR A 244 -13.28 7.45 7.04
C THR A 244 -13.03 7.17 5.55
N PHE A 245 -13.95 7.66 4.73
CA PHE A 245 -13.84 7.70 3.28
C PHE A 245 -14.33 9.06 2.79
N LEU A 246 -13.51 9.77 2.01
CA LEU A 246 -13.77 11.15 1.63
C LEU A 246 -13.30 11.47 0.21
N ALA A 247 -13.87 12.54 -0.34
CA ALA A 247 -13.32 13.19 -1.51
C ALA A 247 -12.27 14.19 -1.08
N GLU A 248 -11.14 14.18 -1.76
CA GLU A 248 -9.98 15.00 -1.44
C GLU A 248 -9.96 16.32 -2.25
N TYR A 249 -8.90 17.10 -2.08
CA TYR A 249 -8.71 18.36 -2.79
C TYR A 249 -8.63 18.18 -4.32
N GLY A 250 -7.97 17.13 -4.79
CA GLY A 250 -7.73 16.89 -6.21
C GLY A 250 -8.96 16.39 -6.99
N PRO A 251 -8.98 16.63 -8.31
CA PRO A 251 -10.09 16.16 -9.14
C PRO A 251 -10.12 14.63 -9.16
N ARG A 252 -11.29 14.06 -8.82
CA ARG A 252 -11.52 12.60 -8.74
C ARG A 252 -10.67 11.91 -7.66
N GLN A 253 -10.03 12.69 -6.80
CA GLN A 253 -9.21 12.18 -5.71
C GLN A 253 -10.11 11.78 -4.55
N LEU A 254 -9.83 10.62 -4.00
CA LEU A 254 -10.48 10.05 -2.85
C LEU A 254 -9.42 9.64 -1.84
N GLU A 255 -9.81 9.57 -0.58
CA GLU A 255 -8.99 9.04 0.49
C GLU A 255 -9.79 8.03 1.31
N VAL A 256 -9.09 7.02 1.80
CA VAL A 256 -9.57 6.14 2.86
C VAL A 256 -8.59 6.15 4.03
N THR A 257 -9.14 6.19 5.24
CA THR A 257 -8.38 5.99 6.48
C THR A 257 -8.79 4.69 7.14
N VAL A 258 -7.85 4.09 7.87
CA VAL A 258 -8.03 2.81 8.56
C VAL A 258 -7.54 2.93 10.00
N MET A 259 -8.13 2.13 10.88
CA MET A 259 -7.78 2.15 12.30
C MET A 259 -6.30 1.78 12.52
N PRO A 260 -5.62 2.43 13.49
CA PRO A 260 -4.26 2.08 13.87
C PRO A 260 -4.10 0.61 14.28
N GLN A 261 -2.97 0.02 13.90
CA GLN A 261 -2.60 -1.37 14.19
C GLN A 261 -1.14 -1.47 14.63
N PRO A 262 -0.70 -2.59 15.23
CA PRO A 262 0.73 -2.86 15.39
C PRO A 262 1.44 -2.75 14.03
N ALA A 263 2.63 -2.16 14.02
CA ALA A 263 3.30 -1.69 12.81
C ALA A 263 3.35 -2.69 11.63
N LEU A 264 3.59 -3.99 11.90
CA LEU A 264 3.61 -5.00 10.84
C LEU A 264 2.21 -5.20 10.23
N THR A 265 1.18 -5.33 11.07
CA THR A 265 -0.22 -5.44 10.64
C THR A 265 -0.67 -4.16 9.92
N ALA A 266 -0.24 -2.98 10.37
CA ALA A 266 -0.52 -1.72 9.70
C ALA A 266 0.08 -1.68 8.28
N ALA A 267 1.31 -2.16 8.11
CA ALA A 267 1.94 -2.25 6.80
C ALA A 267 1.25 -3.28 5.88
N ASP A 268 0.83 -4.42 6.43
CA ASP A 268 0.03 -5.42 5.70
C ASP A 268 -1.31 -4.80 5.27
N HIS A 269 -2.00 -4.10 6.16
CA HIS A 269 -3.24 -3.37 5.85
C HIS A 269 -3.02 -2.32 4.75
N ALA A 270 -1.90 -1.59 4.75
CA ALA A 270 -1.60 -0.62 3.69
C ALA A 270 -1.42 -1.26 2.29
N VAL A 271 -0.95 -2.51 2.21
CA VAL A 271 -0.92 -3.29 0.96
C VAL A 271 -2.33 -3.74 0.60
N ILE A 272 -3.04 -4.36 1.56
CA ILE A 272 -4.40 -4.90 1.37
C ILE A 272 -5.36 -3.81 0.92
N THR A 273 -5.29 -2.61 1.51
CA THR A 273 -6.14 -1.47 1.15
C THR A 273 -5.97 -1.07 -0.31
N ARG A 274 -4.73 -1.00 -0.81
CA ARG A 274 -4.45 -0.70 -2.22
C ARG A 274 -5.01 -1.76 -3.15
N GLU A 275 -4.82 -3.04 -2.81
CA GLU A 275 -5.29 -4.14 -3.64
C GLU A 275 -6.82 -4.26 -3.61
N MET A 276 -7.48 -4.03 -2.47
CA MET A 276 -8.95 -3.98 -2.38
C MET A 276 -9.55 -2.80 -3.15
N ALA A 277 -8.88 -1.64 -3.16
CA ALA A 277 -9.30 -0.51 -3.98
C ALA A 277 -9.25 -0.88 -5.47
N ARG A 278 -8.15 -1.51 -5.92
CA ARG A 278 -7.98 -1.99 -7.30
C ARG A 278 -9.02 -3.06 -7.65
N ALA A 279 -9.23 -4.04 -6.79
CA ALA A 279 -10.19 -5.12 -6.98
C ALA A 279 -11.64 -4.60 -7.09
N THR A 280 -11.98 -3.61 -6.27
CA THR A 280 -13.30 -2.95 -6.31
C THR A 280 -13.48 -2.15 -7.60
N ALA A 281 -12.51 -1.31 -7.96
CA ALA A 281 -12.59 -0.51 -9.17
C ALA A 281 -12.62 -1.37 -10.43
N PHE A 282 -11.84 -2.46 -10.47
CA PHE A 282 -11.82 -3.41 -11.58
C PHE A 282 -13.22 -3.99 -11.85
N ARG A 283 -13.95 -4.38 -10.80
CA ARG A 283 -15.33 -4.90 -10.90
C ARG A 283 -16.33 -3.85 -11.38
N LEU A 284 -16.07 -2.58 -11.07
CA LEU A 284 -16.86 -1.45 -11.55
C LEU A 284 -16.43 -0.92 -12.93
N GLY A 285 -15.51 -1.61 -13.64
CA GLY A 285 -15.04 -1.17 -14.97
C GLY A 285 -14.16 0.09 -14.93
N HIS A 286 -13.52 0.35 -13.79
CA HIS A 286 -12.73 1.55 -13.53
C HIS A 286 -11.35 1.20 -12.95
N ARG A 287 -10.52 2.22 -12.69
CA ARG A 287 -9.14 2.07 -12.23
C ARG A 287 -8.87 2.96 -11.02
N ILE A 288 -7.90 2.52 -10.21
CA ILE A 288 -7.31 3.29 -9.12
C ILE A 288 -5.86 3.64 -9.47
N ILE A 289 -5.49 4.90 -9.25
CA ILE A 289 -4.16 5.42 -9.50
C ILE A 289 -3.60 5.98 -8.18
N PHE A 290 -2.61 5.29 -7.62
CA PHE A 290 -1.85 5.69 -6.44
C PHE A 290 -0.51 6.36 -6.80
N SER A 291 -0.29 6.71 -8.07
CA SER A 291 0.93 7.43 -8.47
C SER A 291 1.03 8.72 -7.65
N PRO A 292 2.19 9.06 -7.07
CA PRO A 292 2.33 10.29 -6.28
C PRO A 292 1.94 11.54 -7.05
N LYS A 293 2.16 11.53 -8.37
CA LYS A 293 1.82 12.64 -9.27
C LYS A 293 1.19 12.09 -10.56
N PRO A 294 -0.13 11.85 -10.58
CA PRO A 294 -0.80 11.28 -11.75
C PRO A 294 -0.86 12.26 -12.93
N ASP A 295 -0.92 13.57 -12.64
CA ASP A 295 -0.86 14.66 -13.59
C ASP A 295 0.12 15.72 -13.05
N PRO A 296 1.11 16.17 -13.85
CA PRO A 296 2.08 17.19 -13.44
C PRO A 296 1.46 18.50 -12.93
N GLU A 297 0.28 18.86 -13.43
CA GLU A 297 -0.39 20.13 -13.14
C GLU A 297 -1.39 20.06 -11.99
N LEU A 298 -1.78 18.86 -11.56
CA LEU A 298 -2.78 18.65 -10.49
C LEU A 298 -2.11 18.27 -9.16
N VAL A 299 -2.86 18.25 -8.06
CA VAL A 299 -2.30 17.78 -6.77
C VAL A 299 -1.88 16.31 -6.82
N GLY A 300 -0.94 15.96 -5.94
CA GLY A 300 -0.43 14.60 -5.82
C GLY A 300 -1.31 13.73 -4.94
N ASN A 301 -1.03 12.43 -4.95
CA ASN A 301 -1.59 11.48 -3.98
C ASN A 301 -0.57 11.23 -2.87
N GLY A 302 -0.92 11.61 -1.65
CA GLY A 302 -0.16 11.36 -0.44
C GLY A 302 -0.36 9.95 0.13
N VAL A 303 0.62 9.55 0.93
CA VAL A 303 0.46 8.47 1.90
C VAL A 303 0.95 9.00 3.24
N HIS A 304 0.02 9.40 4.11
CA HIS A 304 0.35 9.88 5.44
C HIS A 304 0.47 8.68 6.37
N ILE A 305 1.52 8.66 7.20
CA ILE A 305 1.75 7.60 8.18
C ILE A 305 1.67 8.23 9.56
N HIS A 306 0.64 7.82 10.30
CA HIS A 306 0.45 8.21 11.69
C HIS A 306 1.11 7.17 12.55
N MET A 307 2.00 7.60 13.44
CA MET A 307 2.72 6.70 14.34
C MET A 307 2.52 7.11 15.79
N SER A 308 2.28 6.13 16.64
CA SER A 308 2.26 6.30 18.09
C SER A 308 3.03 5.18 18.78
N LEU A 309 3.57 5.47 19.95
CA LEU A 309 4.22 4.48 20.79
C LEU A 309 3.34 4.18 21.97
N VAL A 310 3.17 2.89 22.27
CA VAL A 310 2.48 2.43 23.48
C VAL A 310 3.45 1.66 24.34
N ASP A 311 3.33 1.82 25.66
CA ASP A 311 4.07 1.00 26.61
C ASP A 311 3.54 -0.44 26.63
N MET A 312 4.23 -1.32 27.35
CA MET A 312 3.86 -2.73 27.46
C MET A 312 2.53 -2.98 28.20
N ALA A 313 2.01 -1.98 28.93
CA ALA A 313 0.71 -2.02 29.58
C ALA A 313 -0.43 -1.47 28.69
N GLY A 314 -0.10 -0.94 27.50
CA GLY A 314 -1.04 -0.33 26.57
C GLY A 314 -1.30 1.16 26.81
N GLY A 315 -0.54 1.81 27.68
CA GLY A 315 -0.56 3.26 27.88
C GLY A 315 0.12 4.01 26.73
N SER A 316 -0.37 5.21 26.42
CA SER A 316 0.30 6.08 25.43
C SER A 316 1.66 6.53 25.97
N ALA A 317 2.72 6.27 25.21
CA ALA A 317 4.08 6.73 25.49
C ALA A 317 4.49 7.93 24.62
N THR A 318 3.66 8.32 23.65
CA THR A 318 3.86 9.50 22.79
C THR A 318 3.24 10.77 23.32
N HIS A 319 2.35 10.68 24.30
CA HIS A 319 1.69 11.83 24.92
C HIS A 319 2.34 12.12 26.27
N MET A 320 2.87 13.33 26.42
CA MET A 320 3.18 13.91 27.73
C MET A 320 1.98 14.79 28.11
N PRO A 321 1.26 14.49 29.21
CA PRO A 321 0.10 15.26 29.64
C PRO A 321 0.43 16.70 30.07
#